data_AF-A0A6I9QI83-F1
#
_entry.id   AF-A0A6I9QI83-F1
#
_cell.length_a   1.000
_cell.length_b   1.000
_cell.length_c   1.000
_cell.angle_alpha   90.00
_cell.angle_beta   90.00
_cell.angle_gamma   90.00
#
_symmetry.space_group_name_H-M   'P 1'
#
loop_
_entity.id
_entity.type
_entity.pdbx_description
1 polymer ?
#
loop_
_entity_poly.entity_id
_entity_poly.type
_entity_poly.pdbx_seq_one_letter_code
_entity_poly.pdbx_strand_id
1 'polypeptide(L)'
;MQTSSKQKLNMHMDFTCHGHLPIHRSPLVQVRNVLPGFFLLCPNAESVLKEGVKEQIVGKLWSLGLQWKRAGLIVEFSRRYLAGYWTHVTQLPGIGKYAADAYAIFAAGKLQQVKPQDHKLVEYWKEVGEMLYRNS
;
A
#
# COMPACT_ATOMS: atom_id res chain seq x y z
N MET A 1 7.43 1.19 26.14
CA MET A 1 7.64 0.04 25.24
C MET A 1 6.79 0.23 23.99
N GLN A 2 7.44 0.56 22.86
CA GLN A 2 7.00 0.50 21.46
C GLN A 2 5.49 0.60 21.12
N THR A 3 4.91 1.81 21.16
CA THR A 3 3.59 2.09 20.55
C THR A 3 3.63 3.15 19.43
N SER A 4 4.77 3.83 19.22
CA SER A 4 4.83 4.99 18.32
C SER A 4 5.06 4.65 16.83
N SER A 5 5.58 3.47 16.49
CA SER A 5 5.94 3.13 15.10
C SER A 5 4.81 2.51 14.28
N LYS A 6 3.73 2.04 14.92
CA LYS A 6 2.60 1.37 14.25
C LYS A 6 1.52 2.34 13.73
N GLN A 7 1.60 3.62 14.06
CA GLN A 7 0.58 4.61 13.66
C GLN A 7 0.87 5.30 12.32
N LYS A 8 2.04 5.06 11.69
CA LYS A 8 2.48 5.79 10.49
C LYS A 8 2.47 4.98 9.19
N LEU A 9 1.70 3.91 9.15
CA LEU A 9 1.46 3.16 7.92
C LEU A 9 0.34 3.85 7.12
N ASN A 10 0.71 4.89 6.37
CA ASN A 10 -0.12 5.39 5.28
C ASN A 10 -0.39 4.20 4.35
N MET A 11 -1.67 3.87 4.14
CA MET A 11 -2.11 2.74 3.32
C MET A 11 -1.58 2.89 1.89
N HIS A 12 -0.40 2.33 1.60
CA HIS A 12 0.03 2.08 0.24
C HIS A 12 -0.56 0.74 -0.16
N MET A 13 -1.81 0.76 -0.62
CA MET A 13 -2.40 -0.39 -1.29
C MET A 13 -1.73 -0.52 -2.65
N ASP A 14 -1.05 -1.64 -2.89
CA ASP A 14 -0.50 -1.95 -4.20
C ASP A 14 -1.62 -2.21 -5.19
N PHE A 15 -1.94 -1.20 -5.99
CA PHE A 15 -2.81 -1.35 -7.15
C PHE A 15 -1.97 -1.82 -8.35
N THR A 16 -1.38 -3.02 -8.31
CA THR A 16 -0.84 -3.66 -9.52
C THR A 16 -2.01 -4.03 -10.42
N CYS A 17 -2.31 -3.14 -11.38
CA CYS A 17 -3.36 -3.33 -12.37
C CYS A 17 -2.86 -4.29 -13.47
N HIS A 18 -2.92 -5.60 -13.23
CA HIS A 18 -2.89 -6.59 -14.31
C HIS A 18 -4.31 -6.83 -14.85
N GLY A 19 -4.96 -5.74 -15.27
CA GLY A 19 -6.23 -5.77 -15.98
C GLY A 19 -6.06 -4.96 -17.26
N HIS A 20 -6.34 -5.60 -18.39
CA HIS A 20 -6.32 -5.01 -19.73
C HIS A 20 -7.35 -3.85 -19.75
N LEU A 21 -6.90 -2.64 -19.45
CA LEU A 21 -7.73 -1.42 -19.47
C LEU A 21 -7.48 -0.66 -20.77
N PRO A 22 -8.47 0.12 -21.26
CA PRO A 22 -8.40 0.81 -22.53
C PRO A 22 -7.17 1.70 -22.60
N ILE A 23 -6.37 1.41 -23.62
CA ILE A 23 -5.26 2.20 -24.16
C ILE A 23 -5.73 3.67 -24.16
N HIS A 24 -5.05 4.57 -23.42
CA HIS A 24 -5.10 6.06 -23.45
C HIS A 24 -4.93 6.72 -22.06
N ARG A 25 -4.95 5.98 -20.93
CA ARG A 25 -4.44 6.49 -19.63
C ARG A 25 -3.66 5.42 -18.88
N SER A 26 -2.46 5.76 -18.40
CA SER A 26 -1.66 4.82 -17.61
C SER A 26 -2.37 4.49 -16.28
N PRO A 27 -2.32 3.23 -15.82
CA PRO A 27 -2.93 2.82 -14.55
C PRO A 27 -2.51 3.70 -13.35
N LEU A 28 -1.28 4.22 -13.38
CA LEU A 28 -0.74 5.14 -12.37
C LEU A 28 -1.50 6.46 -12.28
N VAL A 29 -1.93 7.04 -13.41
CA VAL A 29 -2.68 8.31 -13.42
C VAL A 29 -4.07 8.12 -12.81
N GLN A 30 -4.71 6.99 -13.09
CA GLN A 30 -6.03 6.69 -12.52
C GLN A 30 -5.95 6.52 -11.00
N VAL A 31 -4.95 5.76 -10.51
CA VAL A 31 -4.74 5.57 -9.06
C VAL A 31 -4.48 6.90 -8.38
N ARG A 32 -3.63 7.76 -8.94
CA ARG A 32 -3.33 9.10 -8.38
C ARG A 32 -4.57 9.97 -8.19
N ASN A 33 -5.54 9.89 -9.09
CA ASN A 33 -6.78 10.68 -8.98
C ASN A 33 -7.73 10.15 -7.90
N VAL A 34 -7.68 8.85 -7.61
CA VAL A 34 -8.57 8.20 -6.63
C VAL A 34 -8.04 8.35 -5.20
N LEU A 35 -6.72 8.31 -5.01
CA LEU A 35 -6.10 8.29 -3.67
C LEU A 35 -6.53 9.44 -2.75
N PRO A 36 -6.56 10.72 -3.16
CA PRO A 36 -6.96 11.81 -2.27
C PRO A 36 -8.39 11.64 -1.74
N GLY A 37 -9.33 11.33 -2.63
CA GLY A 37 -10.73 11.10 -2.26
C GLY A 37 -10.93 9.86 -1.40
N PHE A 38 -10.10 8.83 -1.58
CA PHE A 38 -10.07 7.66 -0.72
C PHE A 38 -9.55 7.99 0.69
N PHE A 39 -8.45 8.72 0.83
CA PHE A 39 -7.90 9.09 2.14
C PHE A 39 -8.75 10.11 2.92
N LEU A 40 -9.50 10.96 2.22
CA LEU A 40 -10.50 11.82 2.86
C LEU A 40 -11.65 11.00 3.46
N LEU A 41 -12.09 9.95 2.76
CA LEU A 41 -13.12 9.04 3.25
C LEU A 41 -12.59 8.15 4.39
N CYS A 42 -11.36 7.64 4.23
CA CYS A 42 -10.73 6.67 5.12
C CYS A 42 -9.35 7.18 5.58
N PRO A 43 -9.29 8.11 6.56
CA PRO A 43 -8.01 8.65 7.03
C PRO A 43 -7.17 7.63 7.80
N ASN A 44 -7.77 6.56 8.34
CA ASN A 44 -7.08 5.52 9.10
C ASN A 44 -7.76 4.16 8.98
N ALA A 45 -7.10 3.09 9.44
CA ALA A 45 -7.63 1.73 9.37
C ALA A 45 -8.95 1.55 10.13
N GLU A 46 -9.20 2.29 11.22
CA GLU A 46 -10.45 2.20 11.98
C GLU A 46 -11.64 2.74 11.19
N SER A 47 -11.44 3.84 10.47
CA SER A 47 -12.48 4.46 9.65
C SER A 47 -12.98 3.56 8.52
N VAL A 48 -12.13 2.67 8.01
CA VAL A 48 -12.49 1.66 7.00
C VAL A 48 -13.51 0.65 7.53
N LEU A 49 -13.50 0.36 8.84
CA LEU A 49 -14.35 -0.67 9.44
C LEU A 49 -15.73 -0.17 9.87
N LYS A 50 -16.01 1.13 9.70
CA LYS A 50 -17.32 1.69 10.00
C LYS A 50 -18.39 1.16 9.05
N GLU A 51 -19.61 1.05 9.55
CA GLU A 51 -20.76 0.60 8.76
C GLU A 51 -20.99 1.48 7.53
N GLY A 52 -21.31 0.87 6.39
CA GLY A 52 -21.56 1.56 5.12
C GLY A 52 -20.32 2.17 4.44
N VAL A 53 -19.12 2.09 5.04
CA VAL A 53 -17.90 2.62 4.43
C VAL A 53 -17.40 1.75 3.28
N LYS A 54 -17.61 0.43 3.36
CA LYS A 54 -17.20 -0.50 2.28
C LYS A 54 -17.84 -0.12 0.95
N GLU A 55 -19.13 0.18 0.94
CA GLU A 55 -19.88 0.57 -0.26
C GLU A 55 -19.39 1.92 -0.81
N GLN A 56 -19.02 2.85 0.08
CA GLN A 56 -18.42 4.12 -0.31
C GLN A 56 -17.02 3.93 -0.92
N ILE A 57 -16.21 3.03 -0.36
CA ILE A 57 -14.91 2.64 -0.94
C ILE A 57 -15.11 2.06 -2.34
N VAL A 58 -16.09 1.17 -2.53
CA VAL A 58 -16.42 0.62 -3.87
C VAL A 58 -16.71 1.75 -4.87
N GLY A 59 -17.49 2.76 -4.45
CA GLY A 59 -17.74 3.94 -5.27
C GLY A 59 -16.48 4.72 -5.63
N LYS A 60 -15.56 4.91 -4.68
CA LYS A 60 -14.27 5.60 -4.92
C LYS A 60 -13.35 4.82 -5.86
N LEU A 61 -13.38 3.49 -5.81
CA LEU A 61 -12.52 2.62 -6.62
C LEU A 61 -13.11 2.30 -8.01
N TRP A 62 -14.28 2.83 -8.35
CA TRP A 62 -15.01 2.46 -9.56
C TRP A 62 -14.16 2.54 -10.83
N SER A 63 -13.38 3.60 -10.99
CA SER A 63 -12.53 3.82 -12.17
C SER A 63 -11.32 2.88 -12.27
N LEU A 64 -10.99 2.15 -11.20
CA LEU A 64 -9.81 1.26 -11.15
C LEU A 64 -10.14 -0.19 -11.48
N GLY A 65 -11.43 -0.54 -11.56
CA GLY A 65 -11.92 -1.91 -11.74
C GLY A 65 -11.66 -2.83 -10.53
N LEU A 66 -12.36 -3.97 -10.51
CA LEU A 66 -12.34 -4.93 -9.40
C LEU A 66 -12.69 -4.30 -8.04
N GLN A 67 -13.45 -3.22 -8.05
CA GLN A 67 -13.74 -2.35 -6.93
C GLN A 67 -14.30 -3.10 -5.71
N TRP A 68 -15.21 -4.05 -5.92
CA TRP A 68 -15.76 -4.90 -4.85
C TRP A 68 -14.71 -5.79 -4.20
N LYS A 69 -13.86 -6.42 -5.02
CA LYS A 69 -12.76 -7.28 -4.53
C LYS A 69 -11.72 -6.45 -3.79
N ARG A 70 -11.34 -5.29 -4.34
CA ARG A 70 -10.38 -4.36 -3.72
C ARG A 70 -10.91 -3.80 -2.41
N ALA A 71 -12.17 -3.35 -2.36
CA ALA A 71 -12.80 -2.87 -1.14
C ALA A 71 -12.86 -3.97 -0.06
N GLY A 72 -13.21 -5.20 -0.44
CA GLY A 72 -13.17 -6.35 0.47
C GLY A 72 -11.77 -6.60 1.04
N LEU A 73 -10.73 -6.55 0.20
CA LEU A 73 -9.34 -6.68 0.65
C LEU A 73 -8.92 -5.53 1.58
N ILE A 74 -9.30 -4.29 1.30
CA ILE A 74 -9.00 -3.11 2.14
C ILE A 74 -9.62 -3.27 3.54
N VAL A 75 -10.88 -3.72 3.61
CA VAL A 75 -11.58 -3.95 4.88
C VAL A 75 -10.90 -5.07 5.67
N GLU A 76 -10.63 -6.20 5.03
CA GLU A 76 -9.99 -7.35 5.69
C GLU A 76 -8.53 -7.05 6.10
N PHE A 77 -7.81 -6.28 5.28
CA PHE A 77 -6.49 -5.74 5.61
C PHE A 77 -6.56 -4.88 6.86
N SER A 78 -7.45 -3.89 6.88
CA SER A 78 -7.59 -2.95 7.99
C SER A 78 -7.95 -3.66 9.29
N ARG A 79 -8.85 -4.65 9.20
CA ARG A 79 -9.24 -5.50 10.34
C ARG A 79 -8.05 -6.27 10.91
N ARG A 80 -7.29 -6.98 10.07
CA ARG A 80 -6.11 -7.74 10.54
C ARG A 80 -4.98 -6.83 11.00
N TYR A 81 -4.83 -5.69 10.35
CA TYR A 81 -3.83 -4.69 10.71
C TYR A 81 -4.04 -4.21 12.15
N LEU A 82 -5.28 -3.83 12.49
CA LEU A 82 -5.67 -3.39 13.83
C LEU A 82 -5.65 -4.51 14.87
N ALA A 83 -6.03 -5.73 14.48
CA ALA A 83 -5.96 -6.88 15.39
C ALA A 83 -4.54 -7.18 15.89
N GLY A 84 -3.50 -6.78 15.13
CA GLY A 84 -2.11 -6.81 15.59
C GLY A 84 -1.45 -8.19 15.66
N TYR A 85 -2.16 -9.26 15.29
CA TYR A 85 -1.66 -10.64 15.24
C TYR A 85 -0.85 -10.94 13.97
N TRP A 86 0.13 -10.10 13.66
CA TRP A 86 1.02 -10.29 12.51
C TRP A 86 2.46 -9.93 12.87
N THR A 87 3.41 -10.72 12.38
CA THR A 87 4.85 -10.49 12.55
C THR A 87 5.49 -9.97 11.28
N HIS A 88 4.99 -10.42 10.13
CA HIS A 88 5.43 -10.00 8.81
C HIS A 88 4.26 -9.36 8.05
N VAL A 89 4.52 -8.24 7.37
CA VAL A 89 3.49 -7.51 6.61
C VAL A 89 2.88 -8.35 5.48
N THR A 90 3.61 -9.35 4.98
CA THR A 90 3.13 -10.33 3.98
C THR A 90 2.01 -11.24 4.49
N GLN A 91 1.80 -11.33 5.80
CA GLN A 91 0.66 -12.06 6.39
C GLN A 91 -0.65 -11.28 6.26
N LEU A 92 -0.57 -9.98 5.96
CA LEU A 92 -1.74 -9.13 5.74
C LEU A 92 -2.28 -9.33 4.32
N PRO A 93 -3.60 -9.39 4.14
CA PRO A 93 -4.23 -9.65 2.86
C PRO A 93 -3.94 -8.51 1.88
N GLY A 94 -3.68 -8.85 0.62
CA GLY A 94 -3.40 -7.87 -0.43
C GLY A 94 -1.98 -7.32 -0.43
N ILE A 95 -1.12 -7.73 0.49
CA ILE A 95 0.31 -7.36 0.48
C ILE A 95 1.11 -8.36 -0.35
N GLY A 96 1.58 -7.90 -1.50
CA GLY A 96 2.50 -8.63 -2.36
C GLY A 96 3.98 -8.33 -2.06
N LYS A 97 4.88 -8.88 -2.88
CA LYS A 97 6.34 -8.64 -2.74
C LYS A 97 6.68 -7.16 -2.81
N TYR A 98 6.05 -6.41 -3.72
CA TYR A 98 6.30 -4.98 -3.88
C TYR A 98 5.99 -4.18 -2.60
N ALA A 99 4.78 -4.28 -2.04
CA ALA A 99 4.43 -3.63 -0.77
C ALA A 99 5.30 -4.10 0.39
N ALA A 100 5.66 -5.38 0.44
CA ALA A 100 6.53 -5.89 1.49
C ALA A 100 7.94 -5.25 1.42
N ASP A 101 8.51 -5.17 0.23
CA ASP A 101 9.79 -4.51 -0.01
C ASP A 101 9.69 -3.01 0.28
N ALA A 102 8.64 -2.33 -0.20
CA ALA A 102 8.39 -0.92 0.05
C ALA A 102 8.22 -0.63 1.56
N TYR A 103 7.48 -1.47 2.29
CA TYR A 103 7.33 -1.36 3.74
C TYR A 103 8.68 -1.49 4.45
N ALA A 104 9.49 -2.47 4.06
CA ALA A 104 10.80 -2.67 4.65
C ALA A 104 11.73 -1.47 4.41
N ILE A 105 11.70 -0.90 3.20
CA ILE A 105 12.51 0.25 2.81
C ILE A 105 12.04 1.52 3.53
N PHE A 106 10.76 1.89 3.39
CA PHE A 106 10.27 3.22 3.78
C PHE A 106 9.73 3.30 5.21
N ALA A 107 9.15 2.23 5.73
CA ALA A 107 8.49 2.26 7.04
C ALA A 107 9.32 1.55 8.12
N ALA A 108 9.98 0.43 7.80
CA ALA A 108 10.79 -0.32 8.76
C ALA A 108 12.27 0.11 8.78
N GLY A 109 12.74 0.89 7.79
CA GLY A 109 14.13 1.37 7.71
C GLY A 109 15.16 0.27 7.46
N LYS A 110 14.75 -0.88 6.91
CA LYS A 110 15.58 -2.08 6.68
C LYS A 110 16.12 -2.15 5.25
N LEU A 111 16.52 -1.01 4.68
CA LEU A 111 16.99 -0.89 3.29
C LEU A 111 18.06 -1.93 2.91
N GLN A 112 19.02 -2.19 3.81
CA GLN A 112 20.11 -3.14 3.57
C GLN A 112 19.69 -4.62 3.61
N GLN A 113 18.52 -4.93 4.18
CA GLN A 113 18.03 -6.31 4.34
C GLN A 113 17.08 -6.73 3.21
N VAL A 114 16.85 -5.86 2.22
CA VAL A 114 15.91 -6.09 1.13
C VAL A 114 16.60 -5.88 -0.21
N LYS A 115 16.30 -6.77 -1.15
CA LYS A 115 16.65 -6.63 -2.56
C LYS A 115 15.35 -6.54 -3.38
N PRO A 116 14.89 -5.31 -3.71
CA PRO A 116 13.65 -5.15 -4.45
C PRO A 116 13.80 -5.73 -5.86
N GLN A 117 12.67 -6.13 -6.45
CA GLN A 117 12.60 -6.59 -7.85
C GLN A 117 11.84 -5.61 -8.73
N ASP A 118 11.00 -4.76 -8.13
CA ASP A 118 10.26 -3.75 -8.87
C ASP A 118 11.20 -2.68 -9.41
N HIS A 119 11.00 -2.29 -10.67
CA HIS A 119 11.87 -1.36 -11.37
C HIS A 119 12.03 -0.03 -10.65
N LYS A 120 10.95 0.54 -10.07
CA LYS A 120 10.99 1.82 -9.37
C LYS A 120 11.59 1.70 -7.98
N LEU A 121 11.35 0.60 -7.26
CA LEU A 121 12.05 0.35 -6.01
C LEU A 121 13.53 0.08 -6.22
N VAL A 122 13.92 -0.59 -7.30
CA VAL A 122 15.33 -0.84 -7.64
C VAL A 122 16.06 0.46 -7.97
N GLU A 123 15.43 1.35 -8.74
CA GLU A 123 15.95 2.68 -9.04
C GLU A 123 16.26 3.45 -7.73
N TYR A 124 15.26 3.59 -6.85
CA TYR A 124 15.43 4.24 -5.54
C TYR A 124 16.48 3.55 -4.66
N TRP A 125 16.44 2.21 -4.58
CA TRP A 125 17.35 1.42 -3.75
C TRP A 125 18.81 1.58 -4.18
N LYS A 126 19.07 1.67 -5.49
CA LYS A 126 20.41 1.95 -6.02
C LYS A 126 20.85 3.37 -5.70
N GLU A 127 20.01 4.37 -5.96
CA GLU A 127 20.35 5.77 -5.66
C GLU A 127 20.74 5.97 -4.20
N VAL A 128 19.92 5.45 -3.28
CA VAL A 128 20.19 5.55 -1.84
C VAL A 128 21.35 4.65 -1.42
N GLY A 129 21.46 3.44 -1.97
CA GLY A 129 22.58 2.53 -1.71
C GLY A 129 23.93 3.15 -2.06
N GLU A 130 24.05 3.75 -3.25
CA GLU A 130 25.25 4.47 -3.70
C GLU A 130 25.60 5.63 -2.75
N MET A 131 24.60 6.37 -2.26
CA MET A 131 24.84 7.44 -1.27
C MET A 131 25.34 6.91 0.08
N LEU A 132 24.91 5.71 0.50
CA LEU A 132 25.36 5.11 1.77
C LEU A 132 26.79 4.56 1.68
N TYR A 133 27.18 3.96 0.55
CA TYR A 133 28.53 3.41 0.36
C TYR A 133 29.60 4.47 0.06
N ARG A 134 29.21 5.65 -0.44
CA ARG A 134 30.16 6.76 -0.70
C ARG A 134 30.59 7.50 0.58
N ASN A 135 29.87 7.31 1.68
CA ASN A 135 30.08 8.01 2.96
C ASN A 135 30.52 7.07 4.09
N SER A 136 30.88 5.83 3.79
CA SER A 136 31.47 4.84 4.71
C SER A 136 32.95 4.65 4.43
#